data_AF-A0A1V6IYS4-F1
#
_entry.id   AF-A0A1V6IYS4-F1
#
_cell.length_a   1.000
_cell.length_b   1.000
_cell.length_c   1.000
_cell.angle_alpha   90.00
_cell.angle_beta   90.00
_cell.angle_gamma   90.00
#
_symmetry.space_group_name_H-M   'P 1'
#
loop_
_entity.id
_entity.type
_entity.pdbx_description
1 polymer ?
#
loop_
_entity_poly.entity_id
_entity_poly.type
_entity_poly.pdbx_seq_one_letter_code
_entity_poly.pdbx_strand_id
1 'polypeptide(L)'
;MKNKIQLLLMLLIIVIFSFPSICFSELKTVEGEYCDVYLGDLKNKKELNEFRQTVKNMSIKDGILKLVEKPWHEYAKNEYYLYVINNYLEKVVVLKHSEKSRKICYKVRITADAEVINKYLSQVTGSIIPEGYEIVKPWIIDVNNVLKNKSDKINIGLIVETKIPGIDSLQKEKLGNEQEEEIYEMTKWKENNDKYKYLDRRHLNKVLEEQKLSSSGLTDSDTVKIGKLLNLDIIVLRLIYKDSRVTKVLKVDTGEVLLFKTYEGKIKETGTSGKEPNPDIWECFGENWYYNKANMTKSSNIISVWTYNVVTDDEKKESMETKKKYNLDNFLKYQNYEHNVTLMEIDCKNKVIRFKKHITYDDKGYALDDFIYDNPNWDGIIPGSVGEVLYRELCVTKKKSSKKKK
;
A
#
# COMPACT_ATOMS: atom_id res chain seq x y z
N MET A 1 -39.13 -52.93 -9.40
CA MET A 1 -38.04 -52.47 -8.50
C MET A 1 -36.68 -52.31 -9.18
N LYS A 2 -36.28 -53.16 -10.14
CA LYS A 2 -34.98 -53.07 -10.84
C LYS A 2 -34.69 -51.69 -11.48
N ASN A 3 -35.65 -51.07 -12.16
CA ASN A 3 -35.42 -49.80 -12.85
C ASN A 3 -35.21 -48.59 -11.91
N LYS A 4 -35.73 -48.62 -10.68
CA LYS A 4 -35.52 -47.54 -9.70
C LYS A 4 -34.10 -47.56 -9.13
N ILE A 5 -33.56 -48.77 -8.91
CA ILE A 5 -32.19 -48.96 -8.41
C ILE A 5 -31.17 -48.52 -9.47
N GLN A 6 -31.44 -48.83 -10.73
CA GLN A 6 -30.59 -48.44 -11.84
C GLN A 6 -30.58 -46.92 -12.08
N LEU A 7 -31.72 -46.26 -11.91
CA LEU A 7 -31.82 -44.79 -11.96
C LEU A 7 -31.07 -44.11 -10.81
N LEU A 8 -31.16 -44.68 -9.60
CA LEU A 8 -30.43 -44.19 -8.42
C LEU A 8 -28.91 -44.33 -8.58
N LEU A 9 -28.44 -45.44 -9.14
CA LEU A 9 -27.03 -45.66 -9.47
C LEU A 9 -26.52 -44.67 -10.53
N MET A 10 -27.31 -44.41 -11.59
CA MET A 10 -26.94 -43.41 -12.59
C MET A 10 -26.87 -42.00 -12.00
N LEU A 11 -27.82 -41.61 -11.15
CA LEU A 11 -27.77 -40.31 -10.47
C LEU A 11 -26.57 -40.19 -9.54
N LEU A 12 -26.19 -41.26 -8.83
CA LEU A 12 -25.01 -41.26 -7.95
C LEU A 12 -23.71 -41.09 -8.73
N ILE A 13 -23.60 -41.74 -9.89
CA ILE A 13 -22.45 -41.61 -10.80
C ILE A 13 -22.38 -40.18 -11.34
N ILE A 14 -23.50 -39.60 -11.78
CA ILE A 14 -23.54 -38.21 -12.26
C ILE A 14 -23.10 -37.25 -11.16
N VAL A 15 -23.54 -37.45 -9.91
CA VAL A 15 -23.11 -36.63 -8.76
C VAL A 15 -21.60 -36.75 -8.52
N ILE A 16 -21.03 -37.96 -8.55
CA ILE A 16 -19.58 -38.20 -8.37
C ILE A 16 -18.75 -37.55 -9.50
N PHE A 17 -19.26 -37.52 -10.73
CA PHE A 17 -18.56 -36.90 -11.88
C PHE A 17 -18.84 -35.40 -12.06
N SER A 18 -19.87 -34.85 -11.40
CA SER A 18 -20.23 -33.42 -11.48
C SER A 18 -19.67 -32.58 -10.34
N PHE A 19 -19.16 -33.20 -9.28
CA PHE A 19 -18.24 -32.52 -8.37
C PHE A 19 -16.84 -32.59 -8.98
N PRO A 20 -16.23 -31.44 -9.39
CA PRO A 20 -14.81 -31.43 -9.65
C PRO A 20 -14.15 -32.01 -8.39
N SER A 21 -13.32 -33.04 -8.58
CA SER A 21 -12.52 -33.64 -7.53
C SER A 21 -12.06 -32.55 -6.57
N ILE A 22 -12.54 -32.59 -5.33
CA ILE A 22 -11.99 -31.76 -4.27
C ILE A 22 -10.57 -32.28 -4.12
N CYS A 23 -9.64 -31.69 -4.87
CA CYS A 23 -8.21 -31.94 -4.71
C CYS A 23 -7.88 -31.46 -3.31
N PHE A 24 -7.92 -32.37 -2.35
CA PHE A 24 -7.22 -32.16 -1.10
C PHE A 24 -5.75 -32.10 -1.48
N SER A 25 -5.17 -30.92 -1.30
CA SER A 25 -3.75 -30.76 -1.52
C SER A 25 -2.97 -31.72 -0.61
N GLU A 26 -1.92 -32.31 -1.18
CA GLU A 26 -1.12 -33.31 -0.50
C GLU A 26 -0.13 -32.62 0.47
N LEU A 27 -0.22 -32.98 1.76
CA LEU A 27 0.74 -32.55 2.76
C LEU A 27 2.11 -33.18 2.49
N LYS A 28 3.13 -32.35 2.30
CA LYS A 28 4.51 -32.78 2.15
C LYS A 28 5.29 -32.59 3.44
N THR A 29 6.23 -33.50 3.70
CA THR A 29 7.10 -33.45 4.87
C THR A 29 8.56 -33.37 4.44
N VAL A 30 9.29 -32.37 4.96
CA VAL A 30 10.72 -32.18 4.67
C VAL A 30 11.52 -31.82 5.92
N GLU A 31 12.83 -31.98 5.84
CA GLU A 31 13.75 -31.62 6.92
C GLU A 31 14.55 -30.36 6.55
N GLY A 32 14.62 -29.43 7.49
CA GLY A 32 15.42 -28.21 7.42
C GLY A 32 16.50 -28.19 8.49
N GLU A 33 17.67 -27.65 8.19
CA GLU A 33 18.80 -27.58 9.14
C GLU A 33 19.54 -26.25 9.03
N TYR A 34 19.82 -25.65 10.17
CA TYR A 34 20.58 -24.41 10.23
C TYR A 34 21.41 -24.31 11.51
N CYS A 35 22.61 -23.72 11.38
CA CYS A 35 23.56 -23.50 12.46
C CYS A 35 24.11 -22.08 12.39
N ASP A 36 24.25 -21.42 13.54
CA ASP A 36 24.90 -20.11 13.62
C ASP A 36 25.63 -19.91 14.96
N VAL A 37 26.47 -18.88 15.04
CA VAL A 37 27.34 -18.56 16.18
C VAL A 37 26.87 -17.30 16.88
N TYR A 38 26.50 -17.40 18.16
CA TYR A 38 26.12 -16.26 18.97
C TYR A 38 27.36 -15.42 19.36
N LEU A 39 27.41 -14.17 18.89
CA LEU A 39 28.51 -13.25 19.17
C LEU A 39 28.29 -12.39 20.43
N GLY A 40 27.07 -12.35 20.96
CA GLY A 40 26.70 -11.54 22.12
C GLY A 40 27.17 -12.12 23.47
N ASP A 41 26.72 -11.50 24.56
CA ASP A 41 27.06 -11.92 25.92
C ASP A 41 26.24 -13.15 26.34
N LEU A 42 26.92 -14.27 26.59
CA LEU A 42 26.31 -15.52 27.04
C LEU A 42 25.57 -15.39 28.39
N LYS A 43 25.86 -14.35 29.18
CA LYS A 43 25.14 -14.07 30.43
C LYS A 43 23.81 -13.37 30.19
N ASN A 44 23.63 -12.68 29.05
CA ASN A 44 22.37 -12.06 28.67
C ASN A 44 21.39 -13.12 28.15
N LYS A 45 20.65 -13.74 29.08
CA LYS A 45 19.71 -14.82 28.78
C LYS A 45 18.59 -14.40 27.80
N LYS A 46 18.21 -13.13 27.78
CA LYS A 46 17.15 -12.63 26.89
C LYS A 46 17.62 -12.67 25.43
N GLU A 47 18.74 -12.00 25.14
CA GLU A 47 19.32 -11.98 23.79
C GLU A 47 19.75 -13.37 23.31
N LEU A 48 20.30 -14.19 24.20
CA LEU A 48 20.67 -15.57 23.86
C LEU A 48 19.43 -16.42 23.48
N ASN A 49 18.31 -16.23 24.16
CA ASN A 49 17.05 -16.91 23.83
C ASN A 49 16.44 -16.39 22.51
N GLU A 50 16.51 -15.08 22.26
CA GLU A 50 16.10 -14.50 20.98
C GLU A 50 16.95 -15.06 19.82
N PHE A 51 18.27 -15.18 20.02
CA PHE A 51 19.16 -15.79 19.03
C PHE A 51 18.81 -17.27 18.79
N ARG A 52 18.54 -18.07 19.83
CA ARG A 52 18.07 -19.46 19.67
C ARG A 52 16.82 -19.55 18.81
N GLN A 53 15.87 -18.65 19.02
CA GLN A 53 14.64 -18.60 18.25
C GLN A 53 14.91 -18.23 16.79
N THR A 54 15.84 -17.32 16.53
CA THR A 54 16.29 -16.98 15.17
C THR A 54 16.89 -18.17 14.45
N VAL A 55 17.82 -18.90 15.09
CA VAL A 55 18.44 -20.11 14.49
C VAL A 55 17.38 -21.17 14.20
N LYS A 56 16.41 -21.35 15.11
CA LYS A 56 15.27 -22.26 14.89
C LYS A 56 14.42 -21.81 13.69
N ASN A 57 14.05 -20.54 13.59
CA ASN A 57 13.27 -20.02 12.46
C ASN A 57 14.01 -20.16 11.13
N MET A 58 15.33 -19.98 11.11
CA MET A 58 16.14 -20.21 9.90
C MET A 58 16.17 -21.68 9.48
N SER A 59 16.21 -22.62 10.43
CA SER A 59 16.09 -24.05 10.10
C SER A 59 14.72 -24.40 9.50
N ILE A 60 13.66 -23.70 9.92
CA ILE A 60 12.32 -23.85 9.33
C ILE A 60 12.28 -23.25 7.91
N LYS A 61 12.89 -22.07 7.72
CA LYS A 61 13.03 -21.43 6.39
C LYS A 61 13.75 -22.34 5.40
N ASP A 62 14.86 -22.97 5.81
CA ASP A 62 15.58 -23.97 5.01
C ASP A 62 14.66 -25.14 4.60
N GLY A 63 13.81 -25.61 5.51
CA GLY A 63 12.78 -26.59 5.19
C GLY A 63 11.77 -26.08 4.15
N ILE A 64 11.22 -24.87 4.33
CA ILE A 64 10.24 -24.28 3.40
C ILE A 64 10.82 -24.17 1.99
N LEU A 65 12.08 -23.75 1.86
CA LEU A 65 12.78 -23.66 0.57
C LEU A 65 12.86 -24.99 -0.17
N LYS A 66 12.76 -26.13 0.52
CA LYS A 66 12.73 -27.47 -0.08
C LYS A 66 11.32 -27.93 -0.48
N LEU A 67 10.27 -27.27 0.00
CA LEU A 67 8.87 -27.56 -0.35
C LEU A 67 8.41 -26.82 -1.62
N VAL A 68 9.11 -25.76 -2.00
CA VAL A 68 8.67 -24.81 -3.03
C VAL A 68 9.37 -25.06 -4.38
N GLU A 69 8.64 -24.89 -5.48
CA GLU A 69 9.16 -25.17 -6.83
C GLU A 69 10.03 -24.00 -7.34
N LYS A 70 11.26 -24.28 -7.83
CA LYS A 70 12.23 -23.27 -8.25
C LYS A 70 11.68 -22.32 -9.36
N PRO A 71 12.07 -21.02 -9.38
CA PRO A 71 13.23 -20.45 -8.71
C PRO A 71 12.84 -19.51 -7.55
N TRP A 72 12.67 -20.07 -6.35
CA TRP A 72 12.63 -19.26 -5.13
C TRP A 72 14.03 -18.75 -4.83
N HIS A 73 14.28 -17.49 -5.15
CA HIS A 73 15.55 -16.84 -4.85
C HIS A 73 15.71 -16.67 -3.34
N GLU A 74 16.95 -16.84 -2.88
CA GLU A 74 17.45 -16.62 -1.51
C GLU A 74 17.09 -15.22 -0.95
N TYR A 75 16.70 -14.29 -1.84
CA TYR A 75 16.36 -12.89 -1.60
C TYR A 75 14.87 -12.59 -1.34
N ALA A 76 13.98 -13.60 -1.30
CA ALA A 76 12.59 -13.34 -0.90
C ALA A 76 12.56 -12.76 0.53
N LYS A 77 11.83 -11.65 0.72
CA LYS A 77 11.77 -10.92 1.99
C LYS A 77 11.43 -11.88 3.13
N ASN A 78 12.18 -11.82 4.23
CA ASN A 78 12.00 -12.71 5.39
C ASN A 78 10.56 -12.71 5.94
N GLU A 79 9.81 -11.63 5.74
CA GLU A 79 8.40 -11.52 6.13
C GLU A 79 7.46 -12.52 5.46
N TYR A 80 7.72 -12.92 4.21
CA TYR A 80 6.88 -13.90 3.51
C TYR A 80 7.07 -15.29 4.11
N TYR A 81 8.31 -15.62 4.48
CA TYR A 81 8.61 -16.86 5.19
C TYR A 81 8.00 -16.87 6.59
N LEU A 82 8.02 -15.75 7.32
CA LEU A 82 7.37 -15.64 8.63
C LEU A 82 5.85 -15.83 8.52
N TYR A 83 5.22 -15.28 7.49
CA TYR A 83 3.80 -15.51 7.25
C TYR A 83 3.51 -16.99 6.95
N VAL A 84 4.33 -17.65 6.14
CA VAL A 84 4.22 -19.10 5.90
C VAL A 84 4.39 -19.89 7.19
N ILE A 85 5.38 -19.54 8.01
CA ILE A 85 5.64 -20.19 9.30
C ILE A 85 4.42 -20.12 10.21
N ASN A 86 3.74 -18.96 10.24
CA ASN A 86 2.64 -18.71 11.16
C ASN A 86 1.28 -19.23 10.67
N ASN A 87 1.08 -19.39 9.36
CA ASN A 87 -0.25 -19.64 8.80
C ASN A 87 -0.39 -20.92 7.98
N TYR A 88 0.71 -21.46 7.44
CA TYR A 88 0.64 -22.57 6.47
C TYR A 88 1.43 -23.81 6.87
N LEU A 89 2.16 -23.77 7.99
CA LEU A 89 2.79 -24.97 8.54
C LEU A 89 1.78 -25.75 9.40
N GLU A 90 1.52 -26.99 9.00
CA GLU A 90 0.67 -27.90 9.78
C GLU A 90 1.40 -28.38 11.03
N LYS A 91 2.69 -28.73 10.88
CA LYS A 91 3.48 -29.26 11.98
C LYS A 91 4.95 -28.91 11.84
N VAL A 92 5.56 -28.53 12.97
CA VAL A 92 7.02 -28.34 13.10
C VAL A 92 7.52 -29.17 14.28
N VAL A 93 8.47 -30.07 14.03
CA VAL A 93 9.10 -30.91 15.05
C VAL A 93 10.59 -30.66 15.06
N VAL A 94 11.15 -30.33 16.23
CA VAL A 94 12.61 -30.26 16.40
C VAL A 94 13.15 -31.69 16.49
N LEU A 95 13.93 -32.10 15.51
CA LEU A 95 14.57 -33.43 15.47
C LEU A 95 15.89 -33.45 16.24
N LYS A 96 16.65 -32.37 16.14
CA LYS A 96 17.94 -32.22 16.80
C LYS A 96 18.19 -30.78 17.19
N HIS A 97 18.71 -30.60 18.38
CA HIS A 97 19.21 -29.33 18.88
C HIS A 97 20.59 -29.57 19.49
N SER A 98 21.56 -28.71 19.16
CA SER A 98 22.88 -28.77 19.77
C SER A 98 23.43 -27.39 20.05
N GLU A 99 23.97 -27.21 21.25
CA GLU A 99 24.72 -26.03 21.65
C GLU A 99 26.10 -26.45 22.08
N LYS A 100 27.12 -26.01 21.33
CA LYS A 100 28.52 -26.21 21.69
C LYS A 100 29.21 -24.86 21.73
N SER A 101 29.60 -24.44 22.94
CA SER A 101 30.13 -23.10 23.18
C SER A 101 29.13 -22.04 22.70
N ARG A 102 29.45 -21.29 21.64
CA ARG A 102 28.60 -20.26 21.04
C ARG A 102 27.83 -20.72 19.81
N LYS A 103 28.11 -21.92 19.30
CA LYS A 103 27.45 -22.46 18.09
C LYS A 103 26.16 -23.17 18.46
N ILE A 104 25.05 -22.70 17.89
CA ILE A 104 23.70 -23.24 18.08
C ILE A 104 23.24 -23.81 16.74
N CYS A 105 22.71 -25.03 16.75
CA CYS A 105 22.14 -25.68 15.58
C CYS A 105 20.76 -26.23 15.87
N TYR A 106 19.87 -26.12 14.89
CA TYR A 106 18.57 -26.77 14.87
C TYR A 106 18.40 -27.59 13.59
N LYS A 107 17.92 -28.82 13.76
CA LYS A 107 17.36 -29.62 12.68
C LYS A 107 15.88 -29.82 12.96
N VAL A 108 15.03 -29.43 12.03
CA VAL A 108 13.58 -29.48 12.15
C VAL A 108 12.99 -30.34 11.03
N ARG A 109 11.86 -30.97 11.33
CA ARG A 109 10.96 -31.57 10.35
C ARG A 109 9.72 -30.71 10.26
N ILE A 110 9.36 -30.32 9.05
CA ILE A 110 8.16 -29.54 8.77
C ILE A 110 7.20 -30.36 7.92
N THR A 111 5.92 -30.25 8.20
CA THR A 111 4.83 -30.80 7.40
C THR A 111 3.92 -29.64 7.00
N ALA A 112 3.66 -29.49 5.70
CA ALA A 112 2.84 -28.42 5.17
C ALA A 112 2.26 -28.75 3.80
N ASP A 113 1.25 -28.00 3.42
CA ASP A 113 0.67 -28.00 2.09
C ASP A 113 1.57 -27.20 1.13
N ALA A 114 2.29 -27.92 0.27
CA ALA A 114 3.23 -27.28 -0.65
C ALA A 114 2.52 -26.44 -1.72
N GLU A 115 1.32 -26.83 -2.15
CA GLU A 115 0.58 -26.11 -3.20
C GLU A 115 0.06 -24.77 -2.68
N VAL A 116 -0.48 -24.74 -1.46
CA VAL A 116 -0.94 -23.51 -0.79
C VAL A 116 0.23 -22.55 -0.55
N ILE A 117 1.39 -23.07 -0.10
CA ILE A 117 2.58 -22.27 0.08
C ILE A 117 3.06 -21.70 -1.26
N ASN A 118 3.15 -22.51 -2.32
CA ASN A 118 3.55 -22.05 -3.64
C ASN A 118 2.57 -21.01 -4.21
N LYS A 119 1.26 -21.21 -4.03
CA LYS A 119 0.22 -20.26 -4.45
C LYS A 119 0.34 -18.93 -3.72
N TYR A 120 0.41 -18.94 -2.40
CA TYR A 120 0.60 -17.72 -1.60
C TYR A 120 1.87 -17.00 -2.04
N LEU A 121 2.98 -17.73 -2.10
CA LEU A 121 4.25 -17.14 -2.43
C LEU A 121 4.23 -16.58 -3.86
N SER A 122 3.64 -17.27 -4.85
CA SER A 122 3.48 -16.77 -6.23
C SER A 122 2.63 -15.49 -6.35
N GLN A 123 1.64 -15.33 -5.48
CA GLN A 123 0.81 -14.12 -5.44
C GLN A 123 1.61 -12.92 -4.92
N VAL A 124 2.46 -13.14 -3.91
CA VAL A 124 3.31 -12.08 -3.36
C VAL A 124 4.56 -11.82 -4.21
N THR A 125 4.99 -12.76 -5.05
CA THR A 125 6.16 -12.61 -5.95
C THR A 125 5.86 -12.43 -7.43
N GLY A 126 4.61 -12.50 -7.90
CA GLY A 126 4.22 -11.94 -9.20
C GLY A 126 4.52 -10.44 -9.34
N SER A 127 5.04 -9.84 -8.26
CA SER A 127 5.49 -8.47 -8.07
C SER A 127 7.00 -8.37 -7.75
N ILE A 128 7.90 -9.11 -8.45
CA ILE A 128 9.35 -8.84 -8.35
C ILE A 128 9.62 -7.45 -8.95
N ILE A 129 9.54 -6.44 -8.10
CA ILE A 129 9.98 -5.07 -8.30
C ILE A 129 11.51 -5.06 -8.12
N PRO A 130 12.30 -4.60 -9.11
CA PRO A 130 13.73 -4.34 -8.91
C PRO A 130 13.93 -3.28 -7.83
N GLU A 131 14.98 -3.44 -7.01
CA GLU A 131 15.35 -2.48 -5.96
C GLU A 131 15.35 -1.02 -6.46
N GLY A 132 14.62 -0.15 -5.75
CA GLY A 132 14.71 1.31 -5.90
C GLY A 132 13.46 2.05 -6.38
N TYR A 133 12.36 1.38 -6.73
CA TYR A 133 11.15 2.05 -7.24
C TYR A 133 10.04 2.17 -6.19
N GLU A 134 9.43 3.36 -6.13
CA GLU A 134 8.15 3.63 -5.46
C GLU A 134 7.07 2.65 -5.93
N ILE A 135 6.04 2.45 -5.09
CA ILE A 135 4.93 1.52 -5.30
C ILE A 135 4.35 1.67 -6.72
N VAL A 136 4.72 0.74 -7.62
CA VAL A 136 4.19 0.72 -8.99
C VAL A 136 2.68 0.56 -8.91
N LYS A 137 1.94 1.50 -9.50
CA LYS A 137 0.48 1.47 -9.47
C LYS A 137 -0.03 0.25 -10.25
N PRO A 138 -1.06 -0.47 -9.78
CA PRO A 138 -1.56 -1.70 -10.42
C PRO A 138 -1.88 -1.55 -11.91
N TRP A 139 -2.33 -0.37 -12.33
CA TRP A 139 -2.71 -0.12 -13.73
C TRP A 139 -1.52 -0.11 -14.69
N ILE A 140 -0.33 0.30 -14.23
CA ILE A 140 0.89 0.28 -15.03
C ILE A 140 1.35 -1.16 -15.28
N ILE A 141 1.22 -2.03 -14.28
CA ILE A 141 1.53 -3.46 -14.40
C ILE A 141 0.58 -4.12 -15.42
N ASP A 142 -0.71 -3.82 -15.33
CA ASP A 142 -1.71 -4.35 -16.26
C ASP A 142 -1.44 -3.90 -17.71
N VAL A 143 -1.08 -2.62 -17.93
CA VAL A 143 -0.67 -2.11 -19.24
C VAL A 143 0.57 -2.83 -19.76
N ASN A 144 1.62 -2.98 -18.94
CA ASN A 144 2.83 -3.67 -19.34
C ASN A 144 2.57 -5.14 -19.70
N ASN A 145 1.75 -5.83 -18.91
CA ASN A 145 1.43 -7.25 -19.12
C ASN A 145 0.71 -7.49 -20.45
N VAL A 146 -0.25 -6.64 -20.84
CA VAL A 146 -0.93 -6.79 -22.14
C VAL A 146 -0.02 -6.48 -23.34
N LEU A 147 1.14 -5.84 -23.10
CA LEU A 147 2.12 -5.49 -24.13
C LEU A 147 3.35 -6.42 -24.14
N LYS A 148 3.57 -7.21 -23.08
CA LYS A 148 4.79 -8.00 -22.84
C LYS A 148 5.12 -9.00 -23.96
N ASN A 149 4.10 -9.59 -24.59
CA ASN A 149 4.26 -10.68 -25.57
C ASN A 149 4.60 -10.23 -27.01
N LYS A 150 4.72 -8.94 -27.28
CA LYS A 150 5.06 -8.44 -28.63
C LYS A 150 6.59 -8.40 -28.84
N SER A 151 7.11 -8.80 -30.00
CA SER A 151 8.56 -8.81 -30.27
C SER A 151 9.13 -7.47 -30.74
N ASP A 152 8.27 -6.60 -31.25
CA ASP A 152 8.70 -5.43 -32.00
C ASP A 152 8.78 -4.18 -31.12
N LYS A 153 9.48 -3.15 -31.60
CA LYS A 153 9.42 -1.81 -30.99
C LYS A 153 8.00 -1.27 -31.12
N ILE A 154 7.46 -0.72 -30.04
CA ILE A 154 6.08 -0.21 -29.97
C ILE A 154 6.11 1.27 -29.65
N ASN A 155 5.49 2.07 -30.50
CA ASN A 155 5.19 3.47 -30.25
C ASN A 155 3.92 3.56 -29.39
N ILE A 156 4.04 4.13 -28.19
CA ILE A 156 2.96 4.23 -27.21
C ILE A 156 2.63 5.71 -26.98
N GLY A 157 1.34 6.05 -27.00
CA GLY A 157 0.84 7.34 -26.53
C GLY A 157 -0.10 7.21 -25.34
N LEU A 158 -0.23 8.29 -24.56
CA LEU A 158 -1.15 8.39 -23.43
C LEU A 158 -2.11 9.57 -23.62
N ILE A 159 -3.41 9.31 -23.50
CA ILE A 159 -4.44 10.34 -23.37
C ILE A 159 -5.03 10.27 -21.97
N VAL A 160 -5.03 11.40 -21.26
CA VAL A 160 -5.63 11.53 -19.92
C VAL A 160 -6.85 12.44 -19.99
N GLU A 161 -8.02 11.90 -19.64
CA GLU A 161 -9.24 12.69 -19.50
C GLU A 161 -9.67 12.77 -18.04
N THR A 162 -9.77 13.98 -17.50
CA THR A 162 -10.33 14.20 -16.16
C THR A 162 -11.83 14.47 -16.25
N LYS A 163 -12.61 13.65 -15.55
CA LYS A 163 -14.09 13.69 -15.46
C LYS A 163 -14.58 14.17 -14.09
N ILE A 164 -13.69 14.77 -13.29
CA ILE A 164 -14.01 15.32 -11.96
C ILE A 164 -14.74 16.66 -12.12
N PRO A 165 -16.00 16.80 -11.65
CA PRO A 165 -16.73 18.06 -11.76
C PRO A 165 -16.06 19.19 -10.98
N GLY A 166 -15.90 20.35 -11.61
CA GLY A 166 -15.40 21.56 -10.95
C GLY A 166 -13.91 21.57 -10.61
N ILE A 167 -13.13 20.61 -11.13
CA ILE A 167 -11.68 20.60 -10.97
C ILE A 167 -11.05 21.79 -11.69
N ASP A 168 -10.09 22.47 -11.03
CA ASP A 168 -9.39 23.59 -11.64
C ASP A 168 -8.32 23.12 -12.65
N SER A 169 -7.90 24.03 -13.54
CA SER A 169 -6.94 23.73 -14.61
C SER A 169 -5.57 23.31 -14.10
N LEU A 170 -5.12 23.83 -12.96
CA LEU A 170 -3.82 23.51 -12.37
C LEU A 170 -3.82 22.10 -11.79
N GLN A 171 -4.88 21.72 -11.07
CA GLN A 171 -5.08 20.36 -10.57
C GLN A 171 -5.24 19.35 -11.71
N LYS A 172 -5.97 19.71 -12.76
CA LYS A 172 -6.10 18.88 -13.97
C LYS A 172 -4.74 18.60 -14.61
N GLU A 173 -3.91 19.63 -14.74
CA GLU A 173 -2.57 19.50 -15.33
C GLU A 173 -1.63 18.67 -14.45
N LYS A 174 -1.69 18.86 -13.12
CA LYS A 174 -0.92 18.04 -12.16
C LYS A 174 -1.27 16.55 -12.30
N LEU A 175 -2.56 16.21 -12.32
CA LEU A 175 -3.00 14.82 -12.50
C LEU A 175 -2.54 14.25 -13.84
N GLY A 176 -2.56 15.06 -14.92
CA GLY A 176 -2.05 14.66 -16.22
C GLY A 176 -0.56 14.30 -16.17
N ASN A 177 0.25 15.16 -15.54
CA ASN A 177 1.69 14.95 -15.40
C ASN A 177 2.04 13.71 -14.56
N GLU A 178 1.30 13.47 -13.48
CA GLU A 178 1.48 12.26 -12.65
C GLU A 178 1.26 10.97 -13.48
N GLN A 179 0.22 10.92 -14.32
CA GLN A 179 -0.04 9.73 -15.16
C GLN A 179 1.00 9.56 -16.28
N GLU A 180 1.50 10.68 -16.82
CA GLU A 180 2.56 10.68 -17.84
C GLU A 180 3.89 10.17 -17.28
N GLU A 181 4.26 10.61 -16.08
CA GLU A 181 5.44 10.12 -15.37
C GLU A 181 5.33 8.61 -15.08
N GLU A 182 4.17 8.14 -14.60
CA GLU A 182 3.92 6.71 -14.33
C GLU A 182 4.13 5.83 -15.58
N ILE A 183 3.64 6.26 -16.76
CA ILE A 183 3.87 5.53 -18.02
C ILE A 183 5.31 5.65 -18.51
N TYR A 184 5.91 6.83 -18.37
CA TYR A 184 7.28 7.03 -18.80
C TYR A 184 8.25 6.12 -18.02
N GLU A 185 8.08 6.02 -16.70
CA GLU A 185 8.87 5.10 -15.88
C GLU A 185 8.64 3.63 -16.24
N MET A 186 7.40 3.24 -16.58
CA MET A 186 7.12 1.90 -17.12
C MET A 186 7.97 1.57 -18.35
N THR A 187 8.15 2.55 -19.25
CA THR A 187 8.95 2.32 -20.47
C THR A 187 10.43 2.07 -20.21
N LYS A 188 10.94 2.52 -19.05
CA LYS A 188 12.33 2.34 -18.64
C LYS A 188 12.60 1.05 -17.87
N TRP A 189 11.58 0.23 -17.60
CA TRP A 189 11.78 -1.01 -16.85
C TRP A 189 12.78 -1.91 -17.56
N LYS A 190 13.68 -2.54 -16.79
CA LYS A 190 14.77 -3.38 -17.31
C LYS A 190 14.25 -4.51 -18.21
N GLU A 191 13.09 -5.08 -17.89
CA GLU A 191 12.45 -6.13 -18.69
C GLU A 191 11.92 -5.65 -20.05
N ASN A 192 11.74 -4.35 -20.23
CA ASN A 192 11.26 -3.76 -21.47
C ASN A 192 12.39 -3.45 -22.45
N ASN A 193 13.67 -3.37 -22.03
CA ASN A 193 14.84 -3.29 -22.92
C ASN A 193 14.67 -2.35 -24.14
N ASP A 194 14.26 -1.10 -23.91
CA ASP A 194 13.98 -0.08 -24.95
C ASP A 194 12.93 -0.46 -26.01
N LYS A 195 12.05 -1.42 -25.69
CA LYS A 195 10.96 -1.87 -26.55
C LYS A 195 9.89 -0.80 -26.78
N TYR A 196 9.67 0.08 -25.80
CA TYR A 196 8.62 1.09 -25.86
C TYR A 196 9.20 2.46 -26.19
N LYS A 197 8.67 3.10 -27.23
CA LYS A 197 8.92 4.51 -27.53
C LYS A 197 7.70 5.30 -27.10
N TYR A 198 7.80 6.00 -25.97
CA TYR A 198 6.73 6.87 -25.48
C TYR A 198 6.70 8.19 -26.26
N LEU A 199 5.51 8.61 -26.68
CA LEU A 199 5.27 9.93 -27.26
C LEU A 199 4.71 10.89 -26.21
N ASP A 200 5.43 12.00 -25.99
CA ASP A 200 5.07 13.08 -25.06
C ASP A 200 3.65 13.63 -25.31
N ARG A 201 2.89 13.82 -24.21
CA ARG A 201 1.49 14.27 -24.22
C ARG A 201 1.31 15.63 -24.92
N ARG A 202 2.32 16.50 -24.95
CA ARG A 202 2.24 17.81 -25.62
C ARG A 202 2.11 17.68 -27.14
N HIS A 203 2.75 16.68 -27.74
CA HIS A 203 2.57 16.39 -29.17
C HIS A 203 1.15 15.87 -29.47
N LEU A 204 0.59 15.06 -28.57
CA LEU A 204 -0.79 14.59 -28.64
C LEU A 204 -1.80 15.74 -28.53
N ASN A 205 -1.60 16.66 -27.58
CA ASN A 205 -2.47 17.82 -27.39
C ASN A 205 -2.50 18.74 -28.62
N LYS A 206 -1.36 18.93 -29.28
CA LYS A 206 -1.29 19.71 -30.52
C LYS A 206 -2.14 19.10 -31.64
N VAL A 207 -2.09 17.78 -31.82
CA VAL A 207 -2.92 17.08 -32.81
C VAL A 207 -4.40 17.13 -32.46
N LEU A 208 -4.76 17.05 -31.17
CA LEU A 208 -6.14 17.21 -30.71
C LEU A 208 -6.71 18.60 -31.10
N GLU A 209 -5.93 19.66 -30.87
CA GLU A 209 -6.29 21.03 -31.26
C GLU A 209 -6.44 21.17 -32.78
N GLU A 210 -5.48 20.67 -33.56
CA GLU A 210 -5.49 20.74 -35.03
C GLU A 210 -6.70 19.99 -35.65
N GLN A 211 -7.09 18.86 -35.05
CA GLN A 211 -8.26 18.09 -35.49
C GLN A 211 -9.59 18.65 -34.99
N LYS A 212 -9.58 19.75 -34.22
CA LYS A 212 -10.76 20.33 -33.56
C LYS A 212 -11.50 19.31 -32.69
N LEU A 213 -10.76 18.36 -32.11
CA LEU A 213 -11.31 17.37 -31.20
C LEU A 213 -11.20 17.90 -29.77
N SER A 214 -12.26 17.70 -28.98
CA SER A 214 -12.22 18.00 -27.56
C SER A 214 -11.26 17.03 -26.88
N SER A 215 -10.43 17.52 -25.95
CA SER A 215 -9.66 16.67 -25.02
C SER A 215 -10.53 15.95 -23.98
N SER A 216 -11.85 16.05 -24.10
CA SER A 216 -12.82 15.41 -23.23
C SER A 216 -13.97 14.83 -24.04
N GLY A 217 -14.30 13.57 -23.75
CA GLY A 217 -15.39 12.85 -24.42
C GLY A 217 -14.97 12.22 -25.74
N LEU A 218 -13.69 11.84 -25.87
CA LEU A 218 -13.22 11.10 -27.04
C LEU A 218 -13.86 9.73 -27.06
N THR A 219 -14.35 9.32 -28.23
CA THR A 219 -14.77 7.94 -28.46
C THR A 219 -13.53 7.05 -28.69
N ASP A 220 -13.71 5.74 -28.59
CA ASP A 220 -12.65 4.78 -28.94
C ASP A 220 -12.22 4.98 -30.42
N SER A 221 -13.15 5.35 -31.30
CA SER A 221 -12.85 5.69 -32.70
C SER A 221 -12.00 6.95 -32.84
N ASP A 222 -12.32 8.02 -32.08
CA ASP A 222 -11.52 9.26 -32.09
C ASP A 222 -10.11 8.99 -31.58
N THR A 223 -10.00 8.23 -30.50
CA THR A 223 -8.75 7.81 -29.86
C THR A 223 -7.85 7.05 -30.85
N VAL A 224 -8.42 6.09 -31.59
CA VAL A 224 -7.72 5.35 -32.64
C VAL A 224 -7.31 6.25 -33.81
N LYS A 225 -8.17 7.17 -34.24
CA LYS A 225 -7.85 8.12 -35.31
C LYS A 225 -6.66 9.00 -34.95
N ILE A 226 -6.60 9.51 -33.72
CA ILE A 226 -5.47 10.27 -33.19
C ILE A 226 -4.19 9.41 -33.18
N GLY A 227 -4.31 8.17 -32.73
CA GLY A 227 -3.19 7.21 -32.77
C GLY A 227 -2.61 7.04 -34.18
N LYS A 228 -3.47 6.92 -35.20
CA LYS A 228 -3.05 6.79 -36.60
C LYS A 228 -2.32 8.04 -37.10
N LEU A 229 -2.83 9.24 -36.77
CA LEU A 229 -2.20 10.50 -37.14
C LEU A 229 -0.81 10.68 -36.54
N LEU A 230 -0.58 10.09 -35.36
CA LEU A 230 0.67 10.17 -34.62
C LEU A 230 1.59 8.97 -34.85
N ASN A 231 1.23 8.06 -35.76
CA ASN A 231 1.98 6.83 -36.04
C ASN A 231 2.26 6.01 -34.77
N LEU A 232 1.25 5.91 -33.90
CA LEU A 232 1.28 5.09 -32.69
C LEU A 232 0.82 3.66 -33.01
N ASP A 233 1.41 2.68 -32.32
CA ASP A 233 0.96 1.30 -32.38
C ASP A 233 -0.10 1.02 -31.31
N ILE A 234 0.07 1.66 -30.15
CA ILE A 234 -0.78 1.54 -28.97
C ILE A 234 -1.11 2.93 -28.43
N ILE A 235 -2.34 3.07 -27.97
CA ILE A 235 -2.77 4.25 -27.22
C ILE A 235 -3.41 3.82 -25.90
N VAL A 236 -2.94 4.42 -24.81
CA VAL A 236 -3.50 4.25 -23.48
C VAL A 236 -4.44 5.41 -23.21
N LEU A 237 -5.73 5.13 -23.05
CA LEU A 237 -6.74 6.11 -22.65
C LEU A 237 -7.03 5.94 -21.15
N ARG A 238 -6.74 6.99 -20.39
CA ARG A 238 -6.91 7.04 -18.94
C ARG A 238 -8.00 8.04 -18.58
N LEU A 239 -9.14 7.55 -18.08
CA LEU A 239 -10.23 8.39 -17.61
C LEU A 239 -10.16 8.49 -16.08
N ILE A 240 -10.09 9.71 -15.54
CA ILE A 240 -9.98 9.98 -14.11
C ILE A 240 -11.31 10.54 -13.61
N TYR A 241 -12.03 9.74 -12.84
CA TYR A 241 -13.21 10.14 -12.08
C TYR A 241 -12.81 10.47 -10.64
N LYS A 242 -13.78 10.96 -9.85
CA LYS A 242 -13.57 11.30 -8.44
C LYS A 242 -13.06 10.10 -7.62
N ASP A 243 -13.74 8.97 -7.76
CA ASP A 243 -13.52 7.76 -6.93
C ASP A 243 -13.05 6.55 -7.77
N SER A 244 -12.72 6.77 -9.04
CA SER A 244 -12.26 5.71 -9.91
C SER A 244 -11.41 6.24 -11.04
N ARG A 245 -10.60 5.35 -11.58
CA ARG A 245 -9.85 5.59 -12.80
C ARG A 245 -10.10 4.42 -13.73
N VAL A 246 -10.30 4.70 -15.01
CA VAL A 246 -10.51 3.67 -16.03
C VAL A 246 -9.30 3.71 -16.96
N THR A 247 -8.68 2.56 -17.20
CA THR A 247 -7.68 2.43 -18.27
C THR A 247 -8.24 1.59 -19.40
N LYS A 248 -8.14 2.14 -20.61
CA LYS A 248 -8.25 1.40 -21.85
C LYS A 248 -6.90 1.37 -22.56
N VAL A 249 -6.52 0.22 -23.11
CA VAL A 249 -5.38 0.09 -24.02
C VAL A 249 -5.93 -0.32 -25.37
N LEU A 250 -5.73 0.51 -26.39
CA LEU A 250 -6.23 0.25 -27.73
C LEU A 250 -5.09 0.02 -28.71
N LYS A 251 -5.27 -0.98 -29.57
CA LYS A 251 -4.41 -1.22 -30.73
C LYS A 251 -4.84 -0.28 -31.86
N VAL A 252 -3.92 0.53 -32.37
CA VAL A 252 -4.26 1.63 -33.28
C VAL A 252 -4.61 1.16 -34.69
N ASP A 253 -3.98 0.09 -35.17
CA ASP A 253 -4.23 -0.46 -36.51
C ASP A 253 -5.63 -1.08 -36.62
N THR A 254 -6.04 -1.88 -35.63
CA THR A 254 -7.30 -2.63 -35.63
C THR A 254 -8.42 -1.96 -34.85
N GLY A 255 -8.11 -1.05 -33.93
CA GLY A 255 -9.05 -0.50 -32.95
C GLY A 255 -9.42 -1.48 -31.83
N GLU A 256 -8.74 -2.62 -31.74
CA GLU A 256 -8.98 -3.63 -30.71
C GLU A 256 -8.65 -3.10 -29.31
N VAL A 257 -9.53 -3.37 -28.34
CA VAL A 257 -9.31 -3.03 -26.93
C VAL A 257 -8.58 -4.19 -26.25
N LEU A 258 -7.29 -4.01 -25.98
CA LEU A 258 -6.42 -5.00 -25.34
C LEU A 258 -6.60 -5.05 -23.81
N LEU A 259 -6.99 -3.92 -23.22
CA LEU A 259 -7.28 -3.77 -21.80
C LEU A 259 -8.46 -2.83 -21.65
N PHE A 260 -9.42 -3.20 -20.81
CA PHE A 260 -10.43 -2.30 -20.31
C PHE A 260 -10.70 -2.64 -18.84
N LYS A 261 -10.19 -1.79 -17.94
CA LYS A 261 -10.25 -2.07 -16.51
C LYS A 261 -10.52 -0.80 -15.74
N THR A 262 -11.46 -0.91 -14.80
CA THR A 262 -11.72 0.10 -13.79
C THR A 262 -10.87 -0.20 -12.58
N TYR A 263 -10.16 0.81 -12.13
CA TYR A 263 -9.41 0.84 -10.88
C TYR A 263 -10.22 1.74 -9.97
N GLU A 264 -10.81 1.15 -8.93
CA GLU A 264 -11.40 1.95 -7.87
C GLU A 264 -10.27 2.77 -7.28
N GLY A 265 -10.32 4.07 -7.57
CA GLY A 265 -9.52 5.04 -6.88
C GLY A 265 -10.33 5.27 -5.65
N LYS A 266 -10.28 4.35 -4.69
CA LYS A 266 -10.74 4.68 -3.35
C LYS A 266 -10.13 6.06 -3.08
N ILE A 267 -10.96 7.10 -3.10
CA ILE A 267 -10.97 7.96 -1.93
C ILE A 267 -11.19 6.91 -0.87
N LYS A 268 -10.08 6.50 -0.25
CA LYS A 268 -10.20 5.90 1.04
C LYS A 268 -10.96 7.02 1.74
N GLU A 269 -12.26 6.82 1.94
CA GLU A 269 -12.78 7.12 3.26
C GLU A 269 -11.68 6.59 4.14
N THR A 270 -10.95 7.53 4.71
CA THR A 270 -9.89 7.30 5.67
C THR A 270 -10.62 6.59 6.78
N GLY A 271 -10.80 5.28 6.60
CA GLY A 271 -11.34 4.39 7.58
C GLY A 271 -10.36 4.56 8.70
N THR A 272 -10.76 5.35 9.67
CA THR A 272 -10.00 5.50 10.88
C THR A 272 -10.00 4.13 11.49
N SER A 273 -8.83 3.49 11.54
CA SER A 273 -8.67 2.31 12.38
C SER A 273 -8.83 2.65 13.86
N GLY A 274 -8.74 3.94 14.19
CA GLY A 274 -8.87 4.47 15.54
C GLY A 274 -10.23 5.02 15.93
N LYS A 275 -10.48 5.01 17.24
CA LYS A 275 -11.67 5.55 17.88
C LYS A 275 -11.63 7.07 17.88
N GLU A 276 -12.76 7.69 17.55
CA GLU A 276 -12.93 9.12 17.76
C GLU A 276 -12.81 9.48 19.25
N PRO A 277 -12.19 10.63 19.59
CA PRO A 277 -12.00 11.03 20.98
C PRO A 277 -13.30 11.57 21.59
N ASN A 278 -13.40 11.56 22.93
CA ASN A 278 -14.61 12.01 23.63
C ASN A 278 -15.02 13.45 23.20
N PRO A 279 -16.21 13.66 22.61
CA PRO A 279 -16.66 14.96 22.11
C PRO A 279 -16.90 16.01 23.20
N ASP A 280 -16.98 15.62 24.47
CA ASP A 280 -17.08 16.57 25.59
C ASP A 280 -15.75 17.30 25.85
N ILE A 281 -14.63 16.66 25.50
CA ILE A 281 -13.27 17.17 25.74
C ILE A 281 -12.64 17.70 24.44
N TRP A 282 -12.93 17.03 23.32
CA TRP A 282 -12.29 17.27 22.03
C TRP A 282 -13.30 17.84 21.02
N GLU A 283 -12.85 18.80 20.22
CA GLU A 283 -13.64 19.44 19.16
C GLU A 283 -12.96 19.24 17.81
N CYS A 284 -13.71 18.72 16.84
CA CYS A 284 -13.22 18.47 15.49
C CYS A 284 -12.95 19.80 14.75
N PHE A 285 -11.79 19.90 14.11
CA PHE A 285 -11.42 21.07 13.29
C PHE A 285 -10.86 20.70 11.91
N GLY A 286 -10.71 19.42 11.60
CA GLY A 286 -10.23 18.93 10.30
C GLY A 286 -10.53 17.44 10.15
N GLU A 287 -10.23 16.87 8.98
CA GLU A 287 -10.44 15.44 8.73
C GLU A 287 -9.59 14.60 9.70
N ASN A 288 -10.23 13.92 10.64
CA ASN A 288 -9.57 13.14 11.71
C ASN A 288 -8.73 13.97 12.69
N TRP A 289 -8.92 15.29 12.74
CA TRP A 289 -8.19 16.21 13.63
C TRP A 289 -9.11 16.90 14.62
N TYR A 290 -8.71 16.88 15.90
CA TYR A 290 -9.45 17.44 17.02
C TYR A 290 -8.53 18.28 17.91
N TYR A 291 -9.07 19.30 18.56
CA TYR A 291 -8.35 20.04 19.60
C TYR A 291 -9.06 19.95 20.94
N ASN A 292 -8.29 20.02 22.02
CA ASN A 292 -8.84 19.94 23.36
C ASN A 292 -9.45 21.29 23.76
N LYS A 293 -10.79 21.39 23.74
CA LYS A 293 -11.51 22.61 24.09
C LYS A 293 -11.56 22.86 25.61
N ALA A 294 -11.38 21.83 26.42
CA ALA A 294 -11.45 21.90 27.88
C ALA A 294 -10.12 22.31 28.52
N ASN A 295 -8.99 21.95 27.91
CA ASN A 295 -7.65 22.17 28.43
C ASN A 295 -6.78 22.95 27.43
N MET A 296 -7.16 24.21 27.22
CA MET A 296 -6.44 25.18 26.42
C MET A 296 -6.03 26.35 27.30
N THR A 297 -4.77 26.76 27.20
CA THR A 297 -4.27 27.96 27.90
C THR A 297 -4.01 29.08 26.91
N LYS A 298 -4.30 30.32 27.35
CA LYS A 298 -4.06 31.53 26.56
C LYS A 298 -3.18 32.46 27.37
N SER A 299 -2.03 32.82 26.81
CA SER A 299 -1.10 33.79 27.38
C SER A 299 -0.81 34.87 26.34
N SER A 300 -1.41 36.05 26.52
CA SER A 300 -1.33 37.15 25.56
C SER A 300 -1.80 36.71 24.15
N ASN A 301 -0.91 36.67 23.16
CA ASN A 301 -1.21 36.23 21.80
C ASN A 301 -0.91 34.75 21.55
N ILE A 302 -0.39 34.03 22.54
CA ILE A 302 -0.01 32.62 22.39
C ILE A 302 -1.10 31.74 22.98
N ILE A 303 -1.58 30.79 22.17
CA ILE A 303 -2.50 29.74 22.58
C ILE A 303 -1.71 28.43 22.66
N SER A 304 -1.76 27.76 23.81
CA SER A 304 -1.24 26.41 23.98
C SER A 304 -2.41 25.43 24.01
N VAL A 305 -2.39 24.43 23.13
CA VAL A 305 -3.51 23.52 22.93
C VAL A 305 -3.01 22.12 22.59
N TRP A 306 -3.69 21.12 23.15
CA TRP A 306 -3.51 19.74 22.74
C TRP A 306 -4.35 19.44 21.51
N THR A 307 -3.77 18.77 20.53
CA THR A 307 -4.46 18.22 19.37
C THR A 307 -4.43 16.70 19.40
N TYR A 308 -5.47 16.11 18.85
CA TYR A 308 -5.64 14.67 18.70
C TYR A 308 -5.85 14.39 17.21
N ASN A 309 -5.08 13.45 16.68
CA ASN A 309 -5.19 13.00 15.29
C ASN A 309 -5.44 11.50 15.28
N VAL A 310 -6.57 11.09 14.71
CA VAL A 310 -6.86 9.67 14.49
C VAL A 310 -6.05 9.23 13.28
N VAL A 311 -5.26 8.16 13.45
CA VAL A 311 -4.35 7.68 12.42
C VAL A 311 -5.13 6.83 11.43
N THR A 312 -4.95 7.13 10.16
CA THR A 312 -5.54 6.38 9.07
C THR A 312 -4.79 5.06 8.85
N ASP A 313 -5.45 4.07 8.25
CA ASP A 313 -4.79 2.81 7.89
C ASP A 313 -3.49 3.00 7.08
N ASP A 314 -3.45 4.06 6.26
CA ASP A 314 -2.30 4.39 5.42
C ASP A 314 -1.15 4.98 6.23
N GLU A 315 -1.43 5.97 7.07
CA GLU A 315 -0.42 6.55 7.98
C GLU A 315 0.12 5.50 8.95
N LYS A 316 -0.76 4.58 9.40
CA LYS A 316 -0.37 3.43 10.22
C LYS A 316 0.59 2.53 9.47
N LYS A 317 0.23 2.15 8.24
CA LYS A 317 1.06 1.30 7.38
C LYS A 317 2.40 1.97 7.06
N GLU A 318 2.39 3.24 6.69
CA GLU A 318 3.61 4.02 6.40
C GLU A 318 4.50 4.15 7.63
N SER A 319 3.92 4.41 8.80
CA SER A 319 4.66 4.46 10.07
C SER A 319 5.28 3.11 10.41
N MET A 320 4.53 2.02 10.21
CA MET A 320 5.05 0.66 10.37
C MET A 320 6.20 0.38 9.40
N GLU A 321 6.07 0.73 8.12
CA GLU A 321 7.09 0.55 7.10
C GLU A 321 8.37 1.37 7.39
N THR A 322 8.19 2.61 7.85
CA THR A 322 9.30 3.49 8.24
C THR A 322 10.03 2.92 9.45
N LYS A 323 9.32 2.57 10.53
CA LYS A 323 9.93 2.04 11.75
C LYS A 323 10.60 0.68 11.50
N LYS A 324 10.05 -0.14 10.60
CA LYS A 324 10.64 -1.41 10.14
C LYS A 324 12.03 -1.25 9.50
N LYS A 325 12.31 -0.11 8.85
CA LYS A 325 13.62 0.19 8.25
C LYS A 325 14.71 0.44 9.29
N TYR A 326 14.35 0.91 10.49
CA TYR A 326 15.29 1.33 11.52
C TYR A 326 15.40 0.35 12.70
N ASN A 327 14.30 -0.30 13.12
CA ASN A 327 14.31 -1.26 14.23
C ASN A 327 13.08 -2.20 14.20
N LEU A 328 13.32 -3.51 14.17
CA LEU A 328 12.28 -4.54 14.11
C LEU A 328 11.37 -4.58 15.35
N ASP A 329 11.88 -4.22 16.53
CA ASP A 329 11.08 -4.16 17.77
C ASP A 329 10.11 -2.99 17.77
N ASN A 330 10.46 -1.89 17.11
CA ASN A 330 9.57 -0.75 16.95
C ASN A 330 8.44 -1.05 15.95
N PHE A 331 8.66 -1.93 14.97
CA PHE A 331 7.60 -2.36 14.06
C PHE A 331 6.47 -3.10 14.78
N LEU A 332 6.79 -4.02 15.70
CA LEU A 332 5.78 -4.77 16.47
C LEU A 332 4.94 -3.86 17.36
N LYS A 333 5.56 -2.84 17.97
CA LYS A 333 4.85 -1.84 18.80
C LYS A 333 3.80 -1.06 18.01
N TYR A 334 4.08 -0.75 16.75
CA TYR A 334 3.19 0.07 15.91
C TYR A 334 2.11 -0.73 15.17
N GLN A 335 2.02 -2.06 15.36
CA GLN A 335 0.94 -2.87 14.79
C GLN A 335 -0.45 -2.42 15.24
N ASN A 336 -0.54 -1.86 16.45
CA ASN A 336 -1.77 -1.36 17.04
C ASN A 336 -1.82 0.17 17.09
N TYR A 337 -0.91 0.86 16.40
CA TYR A 337 -0.88 2.32 16.33
C TYR A 337 -2.23 2.86 15.86
N GLU A 338 -2.80 3.79 16.63
CA GLU A 338 -4.19 4.23 16.50
C GLU A 338 -4.31 5.75 16.37
N HIS A 339 -3.58 6.51 17.19
CA HIS A 339 -3.74 7.96 17.24
C HIS A 339 -2.49 8.67 17.77
N ASN A 340 -2.44 9.98 17.52
CA ASN A 340 -1.43 10.88 18.05
C ASN A 340 -2.06 11.96 18.92
N VAL A 341 -1.31 12.38 19.95
CA VAL A 341 -1.64 13.54 20.76
C VAL A 341 -0.45 14.50 20.76
N THR A 342 -0.68 15.74 20.35
CA THR A 342 0.39 16.73 20.16
C THR A 342 0.09 18.01 20.92
N LEU A 343 1.03 18.50 21.73
CA LEU A 343 0.95 19.82 22.34
C LEU A 343 1.54 20.84 21.37
N MET A 344 0.70 21.78 20.94
CA MET A 344 1.06 22.84 20.02
C MET A 344 0.92 24.21 20.69
N GLU A 345 1.77 25.14 20.30
CA GLU A 345 1.61 26.55 20.64
C GLU A 345 1.49 27.38 19.38
N ILE A 346 0.53 28.31 19.37
CA ILE A 346 0.21 29.17 18.22
C ILE A 346 0.32 30.60 18.67
N ASP A 347 1.20 31.39 18.02
CA ASP A 347 1.20 32.84 18.17
C ASP A 347 0.22 33.44 17.16
N CYS A 348 -0.95 33.82 17.68
CA CYS A 348 -2.05 34.35 16.88
C CYS A 348 -1.69 35.65 16.15
N LYS A 349 -0.79 36.46 16.72
CA LYS A 349 -0.39 37.76 16.17
C LYS A 349 0.60 37.59 15.03
N ASN A 350 1.61 36.73 15.23
CA ASN A 350 2.68 36.52 14.26
C ASN A 350 2.38 35.41 13.24
N LYS A 351 1.26 34.69 13.40
CA LYS A 351 0.83 33.57 12.54
C LYS A 351 1.93 32.50 12.41
N VAL A 352 2.53 32.15 13.54
CA VAL A 352 3.54 31.08 13.67
C VAL A 352 3.06 30.01 14.64
N ILE A 353 3.54 28.78 14.45
CA ILE A 353 3.22 27.60 15.26
C ILE A 353 4.50 26.91 15.70
N ARG A 354 4.48 26.25 16.85
CA ARG A 354 5.54 25.33 17.28
C ARG A 354 4.99 24.10 17.99
N PHE A 355 5.72 23.01 17.90
CA PHE A 355 5.37 21.73 18.52
C PHE A 355 6.18 21.56 19.81
N LYS A 356 5.50 21.33 20.94
CA LYS A 356 6.15 21.17 22.25
C LYS A 356 6.36 19.70 22.62
N LYS A 357 5.37 18.88 22.32
CA LYS A 357 5.35 17.47 22.70
C LYS A 357 4.51 16.68 21.69
N HIS A 358 4.92 15.47 21.37
CA HIS A 358 4.19 14.55 20.50
C HIS A 358 4.20 13.16 21.13
N ILE A 359 3.02 12.56 21.26
CA ILE A 359 2.86 11.23 21.86
C ILE A 359 2.04 10.39 20.89
N THR A 360 2.52 9.17 20.66
CA THR A 360 1.90 8.19 19.77
C THR A 360 1.27 7.10 20.64
N TYR A 361 0.05 6.67 20.33
CA TYR A 361 -0.70 5.69 21.12
C TYR A 361 -1.16 4.49 20.30
N ASP A 362 -1.32 3.35 20.99
CA ASP A 362 -2.01 2.18 20.45
C ASP A 362 -3.53 2.19 20.73
N ASP A 363 -4.23 1.20 20.16
CA ASP A 363 -5.68 0.97 20.26
C ASP A 363 -6.22 0.68 21.67
N LYS A 364 -5.32 0.47 22.63
CA LYS A 364 -5.60 0.28 24.06
C LYS A 364 -5.29 1.53 24.88
N GLY A 365 -4.75 2.58 24.25
CA GLY A 365 -4.36 3.83 24.91
C GLY A 365 -3.00 3.77 25.58
N TYR A 366 -2.15 2.78 25.27
CA TYR A 366 -0.76 2.76 25.73
C TYR A 366 0.11 3.65 24.85
N ALA A 367 0.98 4.46 25.47
CA ALA A 367 1.94 5.27 24.74
C ALA A 367 3.00 4.36 24.08
N LEU A 368 3.11 4.45 22.76
CA LEU A 368 4.09 3.75 21.93
C LEU A 368 5.42 4.52 21.87
N ASP A 369 5.33 5.84 21.81
CA ASP A 369 6.46 6.77 21.71
C ASP A 369 6.08 8.10 22.35
N ASP A 370 7.05 8.78 22.95
CA ASP A 370 6.88 10.09 23.59
C ASP A 370 8.09 10.96 23.25
N PHE A 371 7.83 12.00 22.46
CA PHE A 371 8.84 12.94 22.00
C PHE A 371 8.58 14.33 22.56
N ILE A 372 9.57 14.86 23.27
CA ILE A 372 9.59 16.25 23.74
C ILE A 372 10.56 17.02 22.85
N TYR A 373 10.09 18.13 22.27
CA TYR A 373 10.94 18.98 21.46
C TYR A 373 11.74 19.90 22.39
N ASP A 374 13.06 19.70 22.43
CA ASP A 374 13.98 20.61 23.12
C ASP A 374 14.16 21.88 22.28
N ASN A 375 13.78 23.03 22.84
CA ASN A 375 13.83 24.35 22.19
C ASN A 375 13.16 24.39 20.79
N PRO A 376 11.85 24.14 20.69
CA PRO A 376 11.18 24.10 19.40
C PRO A 376 11.12 25.49 18.76
N ASN A 377 11.56 25.56 17.52
CA ASN A 377 11.52 26.77 16.70
C ASN A 377 10.07 27.14 16.37
N TRP A 378 9.85 28.43 16.13
CA TRP A 378 8.60 28.93 15.60
C TRP A 378 8.63 28.86 14.08
N ASP A 379 7.65 28.16 13.51
CA ASP A 379 7.52 28.00 12.07
C ASP A 379 6.32 28.81 11.56
N GLY A 380 6.48 29.40 10.37
CA GLY A 380 5.37 30.07 9.69
C GLY A 380 4.24 29.10 9.35
N ILE A 381 2.99 29.50 9.59
CA ILE A 381 1.84 28.66 9.27
C ILE A 381 1.62 28.63 7.74
N ILE A 382 1.82 27.46 7.15
CA ILE A 382 1.68 27.22 5.71
C ILE A 382 0.19 27.31 5.31
N PRO A 383 -0.16 28.10 4.27
CA PRO A 383 -1.54 28.16 3.76
C PRO A 383 -2.08 26.80 3.32
N GLY A 384 -3.35 26.52 3.61
CA GLY A 384 -4.00 25.24 3.28
C GLY A 384 -3.59 24.06 4.18
N SER A 385 -2.66 24.26 5.11
CA SER A 385 -2.27 23.21 6.07
C SER A 385 -3.28 23.05 7.21
N VAL A 386 -3.22 21.91 7.90
CA VAL A 386 -3.97 21.64 9.15
C VAL A 386 -3.68 22.73 10.20
N GLY A 387 -2.45 23.22 10.28
CA GLY A 387 -2.07 24.32 11.17
C GLY A 387 -2.79 25.63 10.86
N GLU A 388 -3.08 25.92 9.58
CA GLU A 388 -3.88 27.09 9.22
C GLU A 388 -5.33 26.94 9.63
N VAL A 389 -5.91 25.74 9.49
CA VAL A 389 -7.28 25.48 9.93
C VAL A 389 -7.40 25.67 11.44
N LEU A 390 -6.47 25.10 12.21
CA LEU A 390 -6.42 25.27 13.67
C LEU A 390 -6.24 26.74 14.07
N TYR A 391 -5.36 27.48 13.39
CA TYR A 391 -5.20 28.92 13.60
C TYR A 391 -6.51 29.68 13.37
N ARG A 392 -7.24 29.38 12.29
CA ARG A 392 -8.54 30.02 12.01
C ARG A 392 -9.55 29.72 13.10
N GLU A 393 -9.56 28.50 13.63
CA GLU A 393 -10.48 28.12 14.71
C GLU A 393 -10.16 28.80 16.05
N LEU A 394 -8.87 28.90 16.41
CA LEU A 394 -8.48 29.36 17.75
C LEU A 394 -8.15 30.85 17.84
N CYS A 395 -7.60 31.43 16.78
CA CYS A 395 -7.10 32.81 16.76
C CYS A 395 -8.02 33.79 16.03
N VAL A 396 -8.79 33.33 15.04
CA VAL A 396 -9.71 34.18 14.30
C VAL A 396 -11.07 34.14 14.98
N THR A 397 -11.44 35.24 15.63
CA THR A 397 -12.74 35.35 16.31
C THR A 397 -13.86 35.09 15.31
N LYS A 398 -14.54 33.94 15.40
CA LYS A 398 -15.82 33.73 14.72
C LYS A 398 -16.78 34.79 15.24
N LYS A 399 -17.15 35.78 14.42
CA LYS A 399 -18.33 36.62 14.69
C LYS A 399 -19.51 35.64 14.74
N LYS A 400 -19.92 35.22 15.94
CA LYS A 400 -21.19 34.52 16.14
C LYS A 400 -22.25 35.41 15.50
N SER A 401 -22.83 34.96 14.39
CA SER A 401 -24.03 35.58 13.86
C SER A 401 -25.04 35.55 15.00
N SER A 402 -25.43 36.74 15.47
CA SER A 402 -26.53 36.87 16.39
C SER A 402 -27.72 36.18 15.72
N LYS A 403 -28.20 35.10 16.35
CA LYS A 403 -29.51 34.53 16.02
C LYS A 403 -30.49 35.70 16.01
N LYS A 404 -30.95 36.10 14.82
CA LYS A 404 -32.16 36.91 14.69
C LYS A 404 -33.27 36.07 15.30
N LYS A 405 -33.67 36.41 16.52
CA LYS A 405 -35.03 36.12 16.98
C LYS A 405 -35.95 36.82 15.99
N LYS A 406 -36.68 36.04 15.21
CA LYS A 406 -38.00 36.40 14.71
C LYS A 406 -38.91 35.23 15.00
#